data_AF-A0A1G0ZGE5-F1
#
_entry.id   AF-A0A1G0ZGE5-F1
#
_cell.length_a   1.000
_cell.length_b   1.000
_cell.length_c   1.000
_cell.angle_alpha   90.00
_cell.angle_beta   90.00
_cell.angle_gamma   90.00
#
_symmetry.space_group_name_H-M   'P 1'
#
loop_
_entity.id
_entity.type
_entity.pdbx_description
1 polymer ?
#
loop_
_entity_poly.entity_id
_entity_poly.type
_entity_poly.pdbx_seq_one_letter_code
_entity_poly.pdbx_strand_id
1 'polypeptide(L)'
;MKIKFSGENFVTDKKFIESISENDIKGLAEADSKGFLMAPGEDAESYRKRLLVMDESYSEVEKELCSSDSYNIFGEFTIDTSKRISPEILGEAAELTQRYYGFNIDWVPGFFLSKSLGVLWGGCAISFPDQNQLSIFIIRANFAKKKRWLFYRRDELLAHELCHVARVPVRDRTFEELFAYRLSPSPLRRYMGNCFRHDYDAILFILPVFLLLGMQILRLFFGLDQKIPIWPFWILAGIYPLFLMLRNHFNRYIFFSAKTNLEKAGMPEPLPILFRSNGDELKKISSLKDSNELRKWLDEKAGDELRWKVIKFRFFPKNETRSVS
;
A
#
# COMPACT_ATOMS: atom_id res chain seq x y z
N MET A 1 -11.31 25.44 -8.57
CA MET A 1 -12.34 25.28 -7.52
C MET A 1 -11.60 25.14 -6.19
N LYS A 2 -11.62 26.17 -5.33
CA LYS A 2 -10.92 26.16 -4.04
C LYS A 2 -11.75 25.32 -3.07
N ILE A 3 -11.25 24.16 -2.69
CA ILE A 3 -11.88 23.32 -1.66
C ILE A 3 -11.61 23.99 -0.31
N LYS A 4 -12.69 24.39 0.35
CA LYS A 4 -12.71 24.99 1.69
C LYS A 4 -12.69 23.81 2.67
N PHE A 5 -11.55 23.55 3.31
CA PHE A 5 -11.48 22.60 4.42
C PHE A 5 -11.97 23.32 5.68
N SER A 6 -13.26 23.20 6.00
CA SER A 6 -13.82 23.57 7.29
C SER A 6 -13.63 22.41 8.26
N GLY A 7 -13.12 22.70 9.46
CA GLY A 7 -12.81 21.74 10.52
C GLY A 7 -14.02 21.09 11.17
N GLU A 8 -14.77 20.30 10.42
CA GLU A 8 -15.53 19.17 10.94
C GLU A 8 -14.67 17.92 10.70
N ASN A 9 -14.18 17.30 11.77
CA ASN A 9 -13.32 16.12 11.69
C ASN A 9 -14.07 14.98 10.99
N PHE A 10 -13.74 14.76 9.72
CA PHE A 10 -14.34 13.77 8.85
C PHE A 10 -13.71 12.40 9.10
N VAL A 11 -13.92 11.83 10.29
CA VAL A 11 -13.95 10.38 10.41
C VAL A 11 -15.39 10.04 10.02
N THR A 12 -15.58 9.65 8.76
CA THR A 12 -16.81 9.11 8.17
C THR A 12 -18.11 9.43 8.91
N ASP A 13 -18.96 10.33 8.39
CA ASP A 13 -20.30 10.55 8.95
C ASP A 13 -20.94 9.19 9.26
N LYS A 14 -21.13 8.87 10.54
CA LYS A 14 -21.61 7.56 10.97
C LYS A 14 -22.92 7.21 10.27
N LYS A 15 -23.73 8.22 9.94
CA LYS A 15 -24.95 8.07 9.14
C LYS A 15 -24.68 7.62 7.71
N PHE A 16 -23.59 8.09 7.10
CA PHE A 16 -23.12 7.61 5.79
C PHE A 16 -22.75 6.12 5.89
N ILE A 17 -21.94 5.71 6.87
CA ILE A 17 -21.61 4.27 7.03
C ILE A 17 -22.87 3.43 7.26
N GLU A 18 -23.78 3.89 8.13
CA GLU A 18 -25.04 3.20 8.43
C GLU A 18 -25.95 3.06 7.20
N SER A 19 -25.91 4.03 6.28
CA SER A 19 -26.68 3.98 5.03
C SER A 19 -26.12 3.02 3.97
N ILE A 20 -24.87 2.56 4.12
CA ILE A 20 -24.26 1.65 3.15
C ILE A 20 -25.02 0.32 3.14
N SER A 21 -25.52 -0.02 1.96
CA SER A 21 -26.20 -1.27 1.66
C SER A 21 -25.70 -1.85 0.34
N GLU A 22 -25.98 -3.12 0.09
CA GLU A 22 -25.57 -3.80 -1.15
C GLU A 22 -26.11 -3.10 -2.42
N ASN A 23 -27.27 -2.46 -2.31
CA ASN A 23 -27.92 -1.76 -3.42
C ASN A 23 -27.40 -0.31 -3.60
N ASP A 24 -26.66 0.23 -2.64
CA ASP A 24 -26.09 1.58 -2.73
C ASP A 24 -24.69 1.56 -3.35
N ILE A 25 -24.64 1.30 -4.66
CA ILE A 25 -23.38 1.28 -5.40
C ILE A 25 -22.66 2.64 -5.38
N LYS A 26 -23.39 3.74 -5.23
CA LYS A 26 -22.82 5.09 -5.18
C LYS A 26 -22.13 5.34 -3.85
N GLY A 27 -22.77 5.01 -2.72
CA GLY A 27 -22.14 5.10 -1.40
C GLY A 27 -20.95 4.17 -1.27
N LEU A 28 -21.04 2.94 -1.78
CA LEU A 28 -19.90 2.02 -1.84
C LEU A 28 -18.74 2.58 -2.67
N ALA A 29 -19.03 3.18 -3.83
CA ALA A 29 -18.01 3.81 -4.67
C ALA A 29 -17.39 5.07 -4.02
N GLU A 30 -18.18 5.83 -3.28
CA GLU A 30 -17.69 6.97 -2.50
C GLU A 30 -16.75 6.50 -1.38
N ALA A 31 -17.13 5.47 -0.63
CA ALA A 31 -16.27 4.87 0.40
C ALA A 31 -14.96 4.36 -0.20
N ASP A 32 -15.02 3.63 -1.33
CA ASP A 32 -13.84 3.15 -2.06
C ASP A 32 -12.96 4.31 -2.57
N SER A 33 -13.56 5.46 -2.93
CA SER A 33 -12.81 6.67 -3.29
C SER A 33 -12.10 7.33 -2.11
N LYS A 34 -12.59 7.11 -0.89
CA LYS A 34 -11.98 7.56 0.37
C LYS A 34 -10.91 6.58 0.90
N GLY A 35 -10.55 5.57 0.11
CA GLY A 35 -9.57 4.55 0.49
C GLY A 35 -10.13 3.43 1.38
N PHE A 36 -11.44 3.39 1.61
CA PHE A 36 -12.11 2.27 2.25
C PHE A 36 -12.33 1.16 1.25
N LEU A 37 -11.29 0.39 0.95
CA LEU A 37 -11.42 -0.74 0.04
C LEU A 37 -12.17 -1.88 0.71
N MET A 38 -12.96 -2.60 -0.09
CA MET A 38 -13.58 -3.86 0.34
C MET A 38 -12.58 -5.01 0.27
N ALA A 39 -12.72 -5.98 1.18
CA ALA A 39 -11.96 -7.22 1.12
C ALA A 39 -12.54 -8.18 0.06
N PRO A 40 -11.73 -9.13 -0.47
CA PRO A 40 -12.24 -10.22 -1.32
C PRO A 40 -13.33 -11.03 -0.60
N GLY A 41 -14.47 -11.21 -1.25
CA GLY A 41 -15.62 -11.93 -0.68
C GLY A 41 -16.37 -11.23 0.46
N GLU A 42 -16.06 -9.97 0.76
CA GLU A 42 -16.76 -9.21 1.80
C GLU A 42 -18.15 -8.77 1.34
N ASP A 43 -19.17 -9.14 2.10
CA ASP A 43 -20.54 -8.67 1.91
C ASP A 43 -20.77 -7.28 2.50
N ALA A 44 -21.91 -6.65 2.16
CA ALA A 44 -22.22 -5.29 2.58
C ALA A 44 -22.35 -5.15 4.11
N GLU A 45 -22.82 -6.18 4.81
CA GLU A 45 -22.99 -6.16 6.27
C GLU A 45 -21.65 -6.20 6.99
N SER A 46 -20.78 -7.13 6.58
CA SER A 46 -19.41 -7.28 7.07
C SER A 46 -18.59 -6.03 6.79
N TYR A 47 -18.73 -5.47 5.59
CA TYR A 47 -18.09 -4.21 5.21
C TYR A 47 -18.53 -3.06 6.12
N ARG A 48 -19.84 -2.87 6.29
CA ARG A 48 -20.39 -1.82 7.18
C ARG A 48 -19.90 -2.01 8.62
N LYS A 49 -19.95 -3.23 9.14
CA LYS A 49 -19.47 -3.55 10.50
C LYS A 49 -18.01 -3.18 10.67
N ARG A 50 -17.16 -3.52 9.69
CA ARG A 50 -15.73 -3.16 9.73
C ARG A 50 -15.50 -1.65 9.72
N LEU A 51 -16.24 -0.91 8.89
CA LEU A 51 -16.14 0.56 8.87
C LEU A 51 -16.59 1.19 10.18
N LEU A 52 -17.66 0.69 10.81
CA LEU A 52 -18.11 1.19 12.11
C LEU A 52 -17.08 0.96 13.23
N VAL A 53 -16.45 -0.22 13.27
CA VAL A 53 -15.37 -0.50 14.25
C VAL A 53 -14.18 0.44 14.04
N MET A 54 -13.85 0.70 12.78
CA MET A 54 -12.75 1.59 12.44
C MET A 54 -13.07 3.05 12.79
N ASP A 55 -14.30 3.51 12.52
CA ASP A 55 -14.81 4.84 12.90
C ASP A 55 -14.78 5.06 14.41
N GLU A 56 -15.22 4.07 15.18
CA GLU A 56 -15.17 4.09 16.66
C GLU A 56 -13.72 4.18 17.15
N SER A 57 -12.83 3.36 16.59
CA SER A 57 -11.41 3.34 16.95
C SER A 57 -10.73 4.66 16.65
N TYR A 58 -10.97 5.25 15.48
CA TYR A 58 -10.41 6.56 15.13
C TYR A 58 -11.02 7.69 15.97
N SER A 59 -12.31 7.62 16.28
CA SER A 59 -12.96 8.59 17.16
C SER A 59 -12.37 8.58 18.57
N GLU A 60 -12.01 7.40 19.09
CA GLU A 60 -11.31 7.27 20.38
C GLU A 60 -9.92 7.91 20.31
N VAL A 61 -9.14 7.61 19.27
CA VAL A 61 -7.82 8.23 19.07
C VAL A 61 -7.93 9.74 18.95
N GLU A 62 -8.87 10.27 18.17
CA GLU A 62 -9.05 11.73 18.04
C GLU A 62 -9.44 12.41 19.36
N LYS A 63 -10.25 11.75 20.21
CA LYS A 63 -10.58 12.25 21.54
C LYS A 63 -9.34 12.32 22.43
N GLU A 64 -8.51 11.29 22.42
CA GLU A 64 -7.25 11.29 23.19
C GLU A 64 -6.26 12.33 22.67
N LEU A 65 -6.12 12.46 21.34
CA LEU A 65 -5.28 13.46 20.71
C LEU A 65 -5.71 14.90 21.05
N CYS A 66 -7.01 15.15 21.26
CA CYS A 66 -7.53 16.46 21.66
C CYS A 66 -7.37 16.76 23.16
N SER A 67 -7.26 15.73 24.01
CA SER A 67 -7.29 15.86 25.47
C SER A 67 -5.93 15.71 26.15
N SER A 68 -4.91 15.24 25.42
CA SER A 68 -3.56 15.01 25.94
C SER A 68 -2.49 15.56 25.00
N ASP A 69 -1.38 16.04 25.57
CA ASP A 69 -0.18 16.46 24.83
C ASP A 69 0.61 15.26 24.26
N SER A 70 0.31 14.05 24.74
CA SER A 70 0.92 12.82 24.26
C SER A 70 -0.09 11.70 24.12
N TYR A 71 0.05 10.91 23.06
CA TYR A 71 -0.76 9.72 22.82
C TYR A 71 0.15 8.50 22.84
N ASN A 72 -0.27 7.47 23.57
CA ASN A 72 0.45 6.20 23.62
C ASN A 72 -0.18 5.23 22.63
N ILE A 73 0.51 4.95 21.54
CA ILE A 73 0.11 3.95 20.56
C ILE A 73 0.27 2.58 21.22
N PHE A 74 -0.82 2.07 21.78
CA PHE A 74 -0.97 0.73 22.35
C PHE A 74 0.11 0.31 23.38
N GLY A 75 0.66 1.27 24.13
CA GLY A 75 1.66 1.00 25.16
C GLY A 75 3.11 0.90 24.65
N GLU A 76 3.33 0.96 23.34
CA GLU A 76 4.66 0.77 22.73
C GLU A 76 5.35 2.09 22.37
N PHE A 77 4.60 3.08 21.89
CA PHE A 77 5.15 4.33 21.38
C PHE A 77 4.39 5.56 21.87
N THR A 78 5.08 6.46 22.56
CA THR A 78 4.53 7.79 22.89
C THR A 78 4.79 8.76 21.75
N ILE A 79 3.72 9.30 21.18
CA ILE A 79 3.77 10.36 20.17
C ILE A 79 3.35 11.70 20.77
N ASP A 80 4.01 12.76 20.33
CA ASP A 80 3.72 14.16 20.68
C ASP A 80 2.63 14.68 19.74
N THR A 81 1.48 15.08 20.28
CA THR A 81 0.32 15.49 19.49
C THR A 81 0.59 16.78 18.71
N SER A 82 1.52 17.63 19.18
CA SER A 82 1.99 18.81 18.45
C SER A 82 2.76 18.49 17.16
N LYS A 83 3.17 17.22 16.98
CA LYS A 83 3.87 16.72 15.80
C LYS A 83 2.95 16.10 14.77
N ARG A 84 1.64 16.26 14.89
CA ARG A 84 0.68 15.81 13.88
C ARG A 84 1.00 16.42 12.51
N ILE A 85 0.98 15.58 11.49
CA ILE A 85 1.14 15.99 10.10
C ILE A 85 -0.09 16.79 9.70
N SER A 86 0.12 17.96 9.09
CA SER A 86 -0.98 18.83 8.70
C SER A 86 -1.74 18.27 7.48
N PRO A 87 -3.03 18.61 7.32
CA PRO A 87 -3.83 18.18 6.16
C PRO A 87 -3.21 18.58 4.82
N GLU A 88 -2.51 19.72 4.74
CA GLU A 88 -1.85 20.16 3.51
C GLU A 88 -0.73 19.21 3.09
N ILE A 89 0.02 18.65 4.06
CA ILE A 89 1.08 17.68 3.79
C ILE A 89 0.47 16.34 3.36
N LEU A 90 -0.63 15.91 3.98
CA LEU A 90 -1.37 14.71 3.55
C LEU A 90 -1.94 14.87 2.14
N GLY A 91 -2.41 16.09 1.81
CA GLY A 91 -2.89 16.46 0.48
C GLY A 91 -1.87 16.21 -0.64
N GLU A 92 -0.57 16.37 -0.37
CA GLU A 92 0.49 16.07 -1.35
C GLU A 92 0.50 14.58 -1.74
N ALA A 93 0.23 13.69 -0.79
CA ALA A 93 0.18 12.25 -0.99
C ALA A 93 -1.14 11.83 -1.65
N ALA A 94 -2.25 12.45 -1.23
CA ALA A 94 -3.57 12.27 -1.81
C ALA A 94 -3.61 12.55 -3.32
N GLU A 95 -2.91 13.57 -3.80
CA GLU A 95 -2.82 13.87 -5.23
C GLU A 95 -2.20 12.71 -6.03
N LEU A 96 -1.20 12.03 -5.46
CA LEU A 96 -0.53 10.89 -6.08
C LEU A 96 -1.43 9.65 -6.09
N THR A 97 -2.02 9.30 -4.94
CA THR A 97 -2.91 8.14 -4.83
C THR A 97 -4.16 8.30 -5.68
N GLN A 98 -4.72 9.51 -5.74
CA GLN A 98 -5.89 9.81 -6.57
C GLN A 98 -5.55 9.64 -8.04
N ARG A 99 -4.40 10.16 -8.48
CA ARG A 99 -3.97 10.07 -9.88
C ARG A 99 -3.70 8.63 -10.35
N TYR A 100 -3.07 7.81 -9.52
CA TYR A 100 -2.65 6.46 -9.93
C TYR A 100 -3.70 5.39 -9.67
N TYR A 101 -4.45 5.53 -8.57
CA TYR A 101 -5.31 4.47 -8.04
C TYR A 101 -6.74 4.93 -7.76
N GLY A 102 -7.06 6.21 -7.97
CA GLY A 102 -8.41 6.74 -7.84
C GLY A 102 -8.93 6.77 -6.40
N PHE A 103 -8.05 6.91 -5.41
CA PHE A 103 -8.46 7.11 -4.02
C PHE A 103 -7.71 8.26 -3.34
N ASN A 104 -8.35 8.85 -2.34
CA ASN A 104 -7.81 9.88 -1.48
C ASN A 104 -8.14 9.52 -0.02
N ILE A 105 -7.13 9.52 0.85
CA ILE A 105 -7.27 9.26 2.28
C ILE A 105 -6.88 10.52 3.04
N ASP A 106 -7.80 10.99 3.88
CA ASP A 106 -7.65 12.15 4.76
C ASP A 106 -7.95 11.83 6.24
N TRP A 107 -8.41 10.62 6.53
CA TRP A 107 -8.81 10.16 7.87
C TRP A 107 -7.69 9.49 8.68
N VAL A 108 -6.58 9.13 8.05
CA VAL A 108 -5.47 8.46 8.76
C VAL A 108 -4.58 9.49 9.44
N PRO A 109 -4.44 9.45 10.78
CA PRO A 109 -3.57 10.36 11.50
C PRO A 109 -2.09 10.00 11.23
N GLY A 110 -1.28 11.04 11.06
CA GLY A 110 0.16 10.89 10.86
C GLY A 110 0.95 11.83 11.76
N PHE A 111 2.16 11.42 12.14
CA PHE A 111 3.01 12.13 13.10
C PHE A 111 4.47 12.20 12.66
N PHE A 112 5.13 13.31 13.00
CA PHE A 112 6.58 13.45 12.91
C PHE A 112 7.27 12.94 14.17
N LEU A 113 8.25 12.05 14.04
CA LEU A 113 9.00 11.59 15.22
C LEU A 113 9.91 12.69 15.79
N SER A 114 9.82 12.87 17.11
CA SER A 114 10.69 13.77 17.86
C SER A 114 12.13 13.23 18.01
N LYS A 115 12.29 11.91 18.17
CA LYS A 115 13.59 11.23 18.23
C LYS A 115 14.05 10.80 16.84
N SER A 116 15.31 11.10 16.50
CA SER A 116 15.89 10.70 15.23
C SER A 116 16.12 9.19 15.21
N LEU A 117 15.36 8.47 14.39
CA LEU A 117 15.73 7.13 13.94
C LEU A 117 16.96 7.19 13.02
N GLY A 118 17.57 6.03 12.74
CA GLY A 118 18.81 5.92 11.97
C GLY A 118 18.81 6.69 10.64
N VAL A 119 19.99 7.00 10.10
CA VAL A 119 20.22 7.87 8.93
C VAL A 119 19.63 7.33 7.62
N LEU A 120 19.04 6.13 7.60
CA LEU A 120 18.37 5.57 6.42
C LEU A 120 16.86 5.36 6.64
N TRP A 121 16.33 5.75 7.80
CA TRP A 121 14.91 5.59 8.10
C TRP A 121 14.10 6.79 7.61
N GLY A 122 13.08 6.53 6.79
CA GLY A 122 12.19 7.53 6.19
C GLY A 122 10.85 7.67 6.93
N GLY A 123 10.16 6.55 7.15
CA GLY A 123 8.82 6.46 7.75
C GLY A 123 8.30 5.02 7.73
N CYS A 124 7.14 4.81 8.36
CA CYS A 124 6.34 3.60 8.24
C CYS A 124 4.86 3.89 8.56
N ALA A 125 3.96 3.10 8.00
CA ALA A 125 2.62 2.85 8.53
C ALA A 125 2.68 1.76 9.60
N ILE A 126 1.96 1.96 10.69
CA ILE A 126 1.69 0.92 11.67
C ILE A 126 0.20 0.63 11.59
N SER A 127 -0.14 -0.60 11.20
CA SER A 127 -1.52 -1.06 11.03
C SER A 127 -1.82 -2.21 11.99
N PHE A 128 -2.99 -2.15 12.63
CA PHE A 128 -3.49 -3.14 13.58
C PHE A 128 -4.78 -3.78 13.04
N PRO A 129 -4.69 -4.60 11.97
CA PRO A 129 -5.85 -5.15 11.28
C PRO A 129 -6.66 -6.11 12.16
N ASP A 130 -6.04 -6.82 13.10
CA ASP A 130 -6.72 -7.85 13.89
C ASP A 130 -7.27 -7.33 15.23
N GLN A 131 -6.94 -6.09 15.61
CA GLN A 131 -7.42 -5.46 16.84
C GLN A 131 -8.51 -4.44 16.52
N ASN A 132 -8.12 -3.28 15.97
CA ASN A 132 -8.97 -2.09 15.89
C ASN A 132 -9.10 -1.53 14.46
N GLN A 133 -8.60 -2.25 13.45
CA GLN A 133 -8.54 -1.77 12.05
C GLN A 133 -7.82 -0.42 11.91
N LEU A 134 -6.99 -0.08 12.90
CA LEU A 134 -6.38 1.23 13.03
C LEU A 134 -5.05 1.26 12.31
N SER A 135 -4.81 2.34 11.57
CA SER A 135 -3.53 2.66 10.96
C SER A 135 -3.07 4.05 11.40
N ILE A 136 -1.79 4.20 11.69
CA ILE A 136 -1.13 5.47 12.00
C ILE A 136 0.13 5.59 11.15
N PHE A 137 0.41 6.78 10.63
CA PHE A 137 1.68 7.06 9.96
C PHE A 137 2.68 7.71 10.89
N ILE A 138 3.92 7.25 10.78
CA ILE A 138 5.02 7.83 11.52
C ILE A 138 6.12 8.14 10.51
N ILE A 139 6.50 9.41 10.39
CA ILE A 139 7.54 9.86 9.46
C ILE A 139 8.64 10.68 10.14
N ARG A 140 9.80 10.74 9.49
CA ARG A 140 10.97 11.45 10.01
C ARG A 140 10.71 12.96 10.17
N ALA A 141 11.09 13.54 11.31
CA ALA A 141 10.93 14.98 11.60
C ALA A 141 11.49 15.93 10.55
N ASN A 142 12.56 15.55 9.83
CA ASN A 142 13.10 16.37 8.74
C ASN A 142 12.05 16.70 7.66
N PHE A 143 11.08 15.80 7.46
CA PHE A 143 9.99 15.99 6.50
C PHE A 143 8.99 17.06 6.92
N ALA A 144 8.98 17.50 8.18
CA ALA A 144 8.16 18.63 8.60
C ALA A 144 8.59 19.92 7.90
N LYS A 145 9.90 20.11 7.71
CA LYS A 145 10.49 21.33 7.15
C LYS A 145 10.93 21.20 5.69
N LYS A 146 11.22 19.99 5.22
CA LYS A 146 11.78 19.75 3.89
C LYS A 146 11.02 18.64 3.16
N LYS A 147 10.67 18.85 1.90
CA LYS A 147 10.05 17.79 1.06
C LYS A 147 10.97 16.60 0.79
N ARG A 148 12.30 16.81 0.85
CA ARG A 148 13.31 15.80 0.53
C ARG A 148 14.30 15.64 1.66
N TRP A 149 14.65 14.40 1.94
CA TRP A 149 15.75 14.05 2.83
C TRP A 149 16.51 12.86 2.21
N LEU A 150 17.81 13.07 1.96
CA LEU A 150 18.63 12.17 1.14
C LEU A 150 17.98 11.89 -0.24
N PHE A 151 17.66 10.63 -0.52
CA PHE A 151 16.99 10.15 -1.73
C PHE A 151 15.50 9.86 -1.51
N TYR A 152 14.97 10.16 -0.31
CA TYR A 152 13.55 10.03 0.02
C TYR A 152 12.82 11.36 -0.21
N ARG A 153 11.59 11.28 -0.73
CA ARG A 153 10.66 12.40 -0.79
C ARG A 153 9.44 12.14 0.09
N ARG A 154 8.94 13.19 0.72
CA ARG A 154 7.80 13.15 1.65
C ARG A 154 6.51 12.69 0.98
N ASP A 155 6.19 13.27 -0.18
CA ASP A 155 4.99 12.97 -0.97
C ASP A 155 4.95 11.49 -1.38
N GLU A 156 6.07 11.00 -1.89
CA GLU A 156 6.24 9.58 -2.25
C GLU A 156 6.10 8.67 -1.03
N LEU A 157 6.79 8.98 0.08
CA LEU A 157 6.77 8.15 1.28
C LEU A 157 5.36 8.08 1.86
N LEU A 158 4.69 9.22 2.01
CA LEU A 158 3.31 9.26 2.49
C LEU A 158 2.37 8.50 1.55
N ALA A 159 2.48 8.71 0.24
CA ALA A 159 1.62 8.00 -0.71
C ALA A 159 1.88 6.48 -0.73
N HIS A 160 3.12 6.06 -0.50
CA HIS A 160 3.50 4.65 -0.30
C HIS A 160 2.78 4.06 0.91
N GLU A 161 2.84 4.74 2.06
CA GLU A 161 2.16 4.28 3.27
C GLU A 161 0.63 4.29 3.13
N LEU A 162 0.04 5.28 2.44
CA LEU A 162 -1.39 5.31 2.13
C LEU A 162 -1.82 4.14 1.25
N CYS A 163 -0.94 3.63 0.38
CA CYS A 163 -1.24 2.44 -0.42
C CYS A 163 -1.40 1.20 0.46
N HIS A 164 -0.53 1.04 1.46
CA HIS A 164 -0.61 -0.05 2.43
C HIS A 164 -1.92 0.04 3.22
N VAL A 165 -2.25 1.22 3.74
CA VAL A 165 -3.50 1.43 4.50
C VAL A 165 -4.74 1.10 3.68
N ALA A 166 -4.84 1.61 2.44
CA ALA A 166 -5.97 1.31 1.57
C ALA A 166 -6.07 -0.21 1.28
N ARG A 167 -4.93 -0.91 1.17
CA ARG A 167 -4.87 -2.33 0.79
C ARG A 167 -4.89 -3.33 1.95
N VAL A 168 -4.90 -2.87 3.20
CA VAL A 168 -5.03 -3.76 4.38
C VAL A 168 -6.16 -4.80 4.20
N PRO A 169 -7.37 -4.45 3.72
CA PRO A 169 -8.46 -5.43 3.53
C PRO A 169 -8.20 -6.45 2.42
N VAL A 170 -7.37 -6.12 1.42
CA VAL A 170 -7.07 -7.02 0.29
C VAL A 170 -6.20 -8.20 0.72
N ARG A 171 -5.40 -8.02 1.80
CA ARG A 171 -4.53 -9.05 2.39
C ARG A 171 -3.59 -9.74 1.39
N ASP A 172 -3.09 -8.99 0.40
CA ASP A 172 -2.13 -9.50 -0.58
C ASP A 172 -0.73 -8.93 -0.34
N ARG A 173 0.18 -9.80 0.12
CA ARG A 173 1.61 -9.47 0.31
C ARG A 173 2.44 -9.54 -0.98
N THR A 174 1.92 -10.15 -2.04
CA THR A 174 2.72 -10.45 -3.25
C THR A 174 3.02 -9.21 -4.06
N PHE A 175 2.02 -8.32 -4.19
CA PHE A 175 2.10 -7.13 -5.03
C PHE A 175 2.00 -5.82 -4.23
N GLU A 176 1.84 -5.89 -2.91
CA GLU A 176 1.70 -4.73 -2.01
C GLU A 176 2.79 -3.67 -2.23
N GLU A 177 4.04 -4.09 -2.07
CA GLU A 177 5.20 -3.22 -2.28
C GLU A 177 5.32 -2.76 -3.73
N LEU A 178 4.93 -3.61 -4.70
CA LEU A 178 4.92 -3.20 -6.11
C LEU A 178 4.00 -2.00 -6.35
N PHE A 179 2.79 -2.01 -5.77
CA PHE A 179 1.86 -0.89 -5.87
C PHE A 179 2.38 0.35 -5.15
N ALA A 180 2.85 0.19 -3.92
CA ALA A 180 3.32 1.31 -3.11
C ALA A 180 4.56 1.98 -3.74
N TYR A 181 5.55 1.20 -4.20
CA TYR A 181 6.74 1.73 -4.88
C TYR A 181 6.47 2.26 -6.28
N ARG A 182 5.33 1.96 -6.92
CA ARG A 182 5.00 2.49 -8.26
C ARG A 182 4.90 4.02 -8.27
N LEU A 183 4.51 4.60 -7.14
CA LEU A 183 4.42 6.05 -6.93
C LEU A 183 5.80 6.71 -6.83
N SER A 184 6.88 5.92 -6.70
CA SER A 184 8.24 6.43 -6.66
C SER A 184 8.63 7.15 -7.95
N PRO A 185 9.26 8.34 -7.88
CA PRO A 185 9.87 8.95 -9.07
C PRO A 185 11.11 8.18 -9.53
N SER A 186 11.76 7.40 -8.64
CA SER A 186 12.99 6.65 -8.96
C SER A 186 12.67 5.34 -9.70
N PRO A 187 13.18 5.15 -10.93
CA PRO A 187 13.02 3.89 -11.66
C PRO A 187 13.60 2.69 -10.90
N LEU A 188 14.72 2.91 -10.19
CA LEU A 188 15.37 1.88 -9.39
C LEU A 188 14.48 1.43 -8.24
N ARG A 189 13.89 2.37 -7.50
CA ARG A 189 12.95 2.03 -6.41
C ARG A 189 11.67 1.38 -6.95
N ARG A 190 11.13 1.88 -8.07
CA ARG A 190 10.01 1.21 -8.77
C ARG A 190 10.33 -0.22 -9.18
N TYR A 191 11.61 -0.54 -9.45
CA TYR A 191 12.03 -1.88 -9.82
C TYR A 191 12.32 -2.76 -8.59
N MET A 192 13.21 -2.32 -7.71
CA MET A 192 13.73 -3.10 -6.59
C MET A 192 12.83 -3.11 -5.36
N GLY A 193 11.86 -2.20 -5.27
CA GLY A 193 11.03 -2.02 -4.09
C GLY A 193 10.29 -3.28 -3.64
N ASN A 194 9.85 -4.10 -4.59
CA ASN A 194 9.12 -5.36 -4.32
C ASN A 194 10.04 -6.58 -4.14
N CYS A 195 11.37 -6.39 -4.03
CA CYS A 195 12.30 -7.50 -3.83
C CYS A 195 12.16 -8.13 -2.45
N PHE A 196 12.01 -7.31 -1.41
CA PHE A 196 11.81 -7.75 -0.03
C PHE A 196 10.32 -7.74 0.29
N ARG A 197 9.80 -8.84 0.82
CA ARG A 197 8.37 -9.02 1.17
C ARG A 197 8.18 -9.43 2.63
N HIS A 198 9.17 -10.11 3.17
CA HIS A 198 9.17 -10.58 4.54
C HIS A 198 10.42 -10.11 5.26
N ASP A 199 10.33 -9.97 6.58
CA ASP A 199 11.46 -9.58 7.42
C ASP A 199 12.64 -10.56 7.28
N TYR A 200 12.35 -11.86 7.10
CA TYR A 200 13.38 -12.87 6.85
C TYR A 200 14.07 -12.71 5.48
N ASP A 201 13.45 -12.03 4.49
CA ASP A 201 14.14 -11.77 3.22
C ASP A 201 15.34 -10.84 3.47
N ALA A 202 15.21 -9.86 4.38
CA ALA A 202 16.32 -9.01 4.78
C ALA A 202 17.40 -9.80 5.54
N ILE A 203 17.00 -10.70 6.44
CA ILE A 203 17.92 -11.55 7.19
C ILE A 203 18.71 -12.47 6.25
N LEU A 204 18.03 -13.17 5.34
CA LEU A 204 18.64 -14.09 4.38
C LEU A 204 19.48 -13.37 3.31
N PHE A 205 19.23 -12.08 3.09
CA PHE A 205 20.10 -11.24 2.25
C PHE A 205 21.39 -10.83 2.99
N ILE A 206 21.28 -10.46 4.27
CA ILE A 206 22.40 -9.89 5.05
C ILE A 206 23.30 -10.98 5.67
N LEU A 207 22.72 -12.05 6.20
CA LEU A 207 23.44 -13.09 6.94
C LEU A 207 24.55 -13.77 6.10
N PRO A 208 24.32 -14.17 4.83
CA PRO A 208 25.39 -14.71 3.98
C PRO A 208 26.57 -13.75 3.76
N VAL A 209 26.29 -12.45 3.70
CA VAL A 209 27.32 -11.41 3.52
C VAL A 209 28.17 -11.30 4.79
N PHE A 210 27.56 -11.33 5.98
CA PHE A 210 28.32 -11.35 7.22
C PHE A 210 29.11 -12.64 7.41
N LEU A 211 28.58 -13.78 6.98
CA LEU A 211 29.32 -15.04 6.99
C LEU A 211 30.54 -14.96 6.06
N LEU A 212 30.37 -14.45 4.83
CA LEU A 212 31.46 -14.22 3.88
C LEU A 212 32.53 -13.29 4.48
N LEU A 213 32.12 -12.19 5.13
CA LEU A 213 33.03 -11.27 5.82
C LEU A 213 33.79 -11.95 6.97
N GLY A 214 33.09 -12.71 7.81
CA GLY A 214 33.70 -13.47 8.91
C GLY A 214 34.75 -14.45 8.41
N MET A 215 34.46 -15.18 7.34
CA MET A 215 35.43 -16.09 6.71
C MET A 215 36.62 -15.35 6.10
N GLN A 216 36.41 -14.17 5.52
CA GLN A 216 37.49 -13.36 4.98
C GLN A 216 38.44 -12.87 6.10
N ILE A 217 37.90 -12.46 7.25
CA ILE A 217 38.67 -12.10 8.45
C ILE A 217 39.47 -13.31 8.96
N LEU A 218 38.84 -14.49 9.05
CA LEU A 218 39.51 -15.72 9.48
C LEU A 218 40.68 -16.10 8.56
N ARG A 219 40.50 -16.00 7.24
CA ARG A 219 41.58 -16.25 6.26
C ARG A 219 42.72 -15.25 6.42
N LEU A 220 42.40 -13.96 6.60
CA LEU A 220 43.39 -12.88 6.66
C LEU A 220 44.20 -12.89 7.97
N PHE A 221 43.55 -13.07 9.11
CA PHE A 221 44.19 -12.91 10.42
C PHE A 221 44.67 -14.23 11.06
N PHE A 222 44.13 -15.38 10.65
CA PHE A 222 44.47 -16.68 11.25
C PHE A 222 45.16 -17.65 10.27
N GLY A 223 45.56 -17.18 9.08
CA GLY A 223 46.32 -17.99 8.12
C GLY A 223 45.57 -19.23 7.62
N LEU A 224 44.24 -19.16 7.53
CA LEU A 224 43.37 -20.25 7.06
C LEU A 224 43.13 -20.21 5.54
N ASP A 225 43.90 -19.41 4.82
CA ASP A 225 43.74 -19.14 3.39
C ASP A 225 43.87 -20.40 2.53
N GLN A 226 44.77 -21.32 2.90
CA GLN A 226 44.98 -22.61 2.22
C GLN A 226 44.06 -23.72 2.71
N LYS A 227 43.45 -23.57 3.90
CA LYS A 227 42.59 -24.61 4.50
C LYS A 227 41.11 -24.43 4.13
N ILE A 228 40.69 -23.19 3.85
CA ILE A 228 39.28 -22.88 3.63
C ILE A 228 39.09 -22.18 2.28
N PRO A 229 38.44 -22.83 1.30
CA PRO A 229 38.10 -22.18 0.04
C PRO A 229 37.00 -21.13 0.28
N ILE A 230 37.20 -19.91 -0.23
CA ILE A 230 36.26 -18.79 -0.05
C ILE A 230 35.10 -18.79 -1.05
N TRP A 231 35.28 -19.42 -2.22
CA TRP A 231 34.32 -19.39 -3.31
C TRP A 231 32.90 -19.91 -2.96
N PRO A 232 32.69 -20.91 -2.07
CA PRO A 232 31.34 -21.34 -1.70
C PRO A 232 30.57 -20.23 -0.97
N PHE A 233 31.26 -19.40 -0.17
CA PHE A 233 30.66 -18.28 0.55
C PHE A 233 30.22 -17.16 -0.39
N TRP A 234 30.94 -16.95 -1.51
CA TRP A 234 30.51 -16.04 -2.57
C TRP A 234 29.25 -16.53 -3.28
N ILE A 235 29.15 -17.84 -3.57
CA ILE A 235 27.93 -18.43 -4.14
C ILE A 235 26.77 -18.25 -3.17
N LEU A 236 26.96 -18.56 -1.88
CA LEU A 236 25.94 -18.40 -0.86
C LEU A 236 25.50 -16.93 -0.72
N ALA A 237 26.44 -15.98 -0.78
CA ALA A 237 26.14 -14.55 -0.77
C ALA A 237 25.38 -14.09 -2.03
N GLY A 238 25.57 -14.75 -3.18
CA GLY A 238 24.94 -14.38 -4.45
C GLY A 238 23.61 -15.06 -4.74
N ILE A 239 23.40 -16.30 -4.27
CA ILE A 239 22.24 -17.13 -4.68
C ILE A 239 20.91 -16.54 -4.19
N TYR A 240 20.88 -16.02 -2.96
CA TYR A 240 19.65 -15.49 -2.38
C TYR A 240 19.26 -14.13 -3.01
N PRO A 241 20.18 -13.15 -3.17
CA PRO A 241 19.90 -11.95 -3.97
C PRO A 241 19.42 -12.25 -5.39
N LEU A 242 20.01 -13.25 -6.06
CA LEU A 242 19.57 -13.68 -7.39
C LEU A 242 18.14 -14.22 -7.35
N PHE A 243 17.81 -15.05 -6.35
CA PHE A 243 16.44 -15.52 -6.14
C PHE A 243 15.45 -14.37 -5.94
N LEU A 244 15.78 -13.37 -5.10
CA LEU A 244 14.92 -12.19 -4.89
C LEU A 244 14.70 -11.42 -6.19
N MET A 245 15.76 -11.24 -7.00
CA MET A 245 15.69 -10.56 -8.29
C MET A 245 14.81 -11.31 -9.29
N LEU A 246 14.98 -12.63 -9.41
CA LEU A 246 14.17 -13.47 -10.30
C LEU A 246 12.71 -13.49 -9.87
N ARG A 247 12.46 -13.68 -8.56
CA ARG A 247 11.11 -13.61 -7.98
C ARG A 247 10.46 -12.28 -8.34
N ASN A 248 11.13 -11.16 -8.06
CA ASN A 248 10.60 -9.84 -8.39
C ASN A 248 10.33 -9.67 -9.90
N HIS A 249 11.23 -10.16 -10.76
CA HIS A 249 11.05 -10.12 -12.21
C HIS A 249 9.77 -10.84 -12.67
N PHE A 250 9.51 -12.06 -12.17
CA PHE A 250 8.28 -12.80 -12.51
C PHE A 250 7.01 -12.08 -12.04
N ASN A 251 7.02 -11.49 -10.84
CA ASN A 251 5.88 -10.72 -10.35
C ASN A 251 5.61 -9.48 -11.20
N ARG A 252 6.67 -8.78 -11.61
CA ARG A 252 6.54 -7.66 -12.54
C ARG A 252 5.98 -8.10 -13.89
N TYR A 253 6.44 -9.25 -14.41
CA TYR A 253 5.89 -9.81 -15.64
C TYR A 253 4.38 -10.05 -15.52
N ILE A 254 3.92 -10.69 -14.43
CA ILE A 254 2.49 -10.89 -14.16
C ILE A 254 1.74 -9.56 -14.13
N PHE A 255 2.26 -8.58 -13.37
CA PHE A 255 1.64 -7.27 -13.23
C PHE A 255 1.53 -6.51 -14.57
N PHE A 256 2.61 -6.44 -15.34
CA PHE A 256 2.61 -5.73 -16.62
C PHE A 256 1.78 -6.46 -17.67
N SER A 257 1.79 -7.80 -17.67
CA SER A 257 0.91 -8.60 -18.52
C SER A 257 -0.57 -8.33 -18.19
N ALA A 258 -0.93 -8.33 -16.90
CA ALA A 258 -2.29 -8.02 -16.46
C ALA A 258 -2.72 -6.61 -16.87
N LYS A 259 -1.83 -5.61 -16.70
CA LYS A 259 -2.06 -4.23 -17.14
C LYS A 259 -2.32 -4.16 -18.65
N THR A 260 -1.46 -4.78 -19.46
CA THR A 260 -1.60 -4.79 -20.91
C THR A 260 -2.85 -5.53 -21.37
N ASN A 261 -3.24 -6.62 -20.70
CA ASN A 261 -4.46 -7.34 -21.02
C ASN A 261 -5.71 -6.48 -20.73
N LEU A 262 -5.74 -5.75 -19.62
CA LEU A 262 -6.83 -4.81 -19.31
C LEU A 262 -6.90 -3.66 -20.33
N GLU A 263 -5.75 -3.11 -20.74
CA GLU A 263 -5.69 -2.06 -21.78
C GLU A 263 -6.24 -2.57 -23.12
N LYS A 264 -5.86 -3.78 -23.54
CA LYS A 264 -6.38 -4.43 -24.76
C LYS A 264 -7.87 -4.73 -24.65
N ALA A 265 -8.33 -5.11 -23.45
CA ALA A 265 -9.74 -5.26 -23.14
C ALA A 265 -10.47 -3.92 -22.99
N GLY A 266 -9.87 -2.78 -23.35
CA GLY A 266 -10.53 -1.48 -23.43
C GLY A 266 -10.79 -0.81 -22.09
N MET A 267 -10.03 -1.15 -21.05
CA MET A 267 -10.07 -0.47 -19.76
C MET A 267 -9.17 0.77 -19.80
N PRO A 268 -9.70 2.00 -19.65
CA PRO A 268 -8.92 3.22 -19.78
C PRO A 268 -7.92 3.39 -18.63
N GLU A 269 -8.30 2.96 -17.42
CA GLU A 269 -7.50 3.08 -16.21
C GLU A 269 -7.24 1.70 -15.59
N PRO A 270 -6.23 0.96 -16.05
CA PRO A 270 -5.96 -0.40 -15.56
C PRO A 270 -5.39 -0.40 -14.13
N LEU A 271 -4.67 0.65 -13.71
CA LEU A 271 -3.99 0.68 -12.42
C LEU A 271 -4.95 0.69 -11.22
N PRO A 272 -6.02 1.51 -11.18
CA PRO A 272 -7.03 1.43 -10.13
C PRO A 272 -7.71 0.07 -10.01
N ILE A 273 -7.92 -0.63 -11.14
CA ILE A 273 -8.49 -1.98 -11.17
C ILE A 273 -7.51 -2.96 -10.51
N LEU A 274 -6.25 -3.00 -10.99
CA LEU A 274 -5.22 -3.88 -10.45
C LEU A 274 -4.96 -3.61 -8.96
N PHE A 275 -4.98 -2.35 -8.54
CA PHE A 275 -4.78 -1.94 -7.14
C PHE A 275 -5.85 -2.49 -6.19
N ARG A 276 -7.03 -2.84 -6.70
CA ARG A 276 -8.10 -3.45 -5.90
C ARG A 276 -8.14 -4.97 -6.03
N SER A 277 -7.32 -5.54 -6.90
CA SER A 277 -7.22 -6.97 -7.11
C SER A 277 -6.20 -7.61 -6.16
N ASN A 278 -6.49 -8.85 -5.78
CA ASN A 278 -5.55 -9.70 -5.02
C ASN A 278 -4.57 -10.42 -5.97
N GLY A 279 -3.57 -11.10 -5.39
CA GLY A 279 -2.51 -11.74 -6.18
C GLY A 279 -2.99 -12.82 -7.15
N ASP A 280 -4.05 -13.56 -6.82
CA ASP A 280 -4.58 -14.61 -7.70
C ASP A 280 -5.43 -14.04 -8.84
N GLU A 281 -6.14 -12.95 -8.57
CA GLU A 281 -6.82 -12.15 -9.60
C GLU A 281 -5.83 -11.55 -10.58
N LEU A 282 -4.70 -10.99 -10.10
CA LEU A 282 -3.64 -10.50 -10.98
C LEU A 282 -3.10 -11.61 -11.88
N LYS A 283 -2.83 -12.79 -11.33
CA LYS A 283 -2.39 -13.95 -12.12
C LYS A 283 -3.45 -14.34 -13.16
N LYS A 284 -4.73 -14.37 -12.78
CA LYS A 284 -5.83 -14.72 -13.70
C LYS A 284 -5.98 -13.69 -14.82
N ILE A 285 -5.98 -12.39 -14.50
CA ILE A 285 -6.01 -11.32 -15.51
C ILE A 285 -4.77 -11.41 -16.43
N SER A 286 -3.60 -11.72 -15.87
CA SER A 286 -2.36 -11.86 -16.65
C SER A 286 -2.38 -13.02 -17.64
N SER A 287 -3.14 -14.09 -17.37
CA SER A 287 -3.21 -15.29 -18.20
C SER A 287 -4.30 -15.21 -19.28
N LEU A 288 -5.36 -14.43 -19.06
CA LEU A 288 -6.44 -14.18 -20.01
C LEU A 288 -6.00 -13.21 -21.11
N LYS A 289 -5.42 -13.75 -22.19
CA LYS A 289 -4.93 -12.96 -23.34
C LYS A 289 -6.05 -12.53 -24.29
N ASP A 290 -7.13 -13.31 -24.36
CA ASP A 290 -8.29 -12.97 -25.16
C ASP A 290 -9.12 -11.88 -24.45
N SER A 291 -9.38 -10.78 -25.16
CA SER A 291 -10.05 -9.62 -24.59
C SER A 291 -11.53 -9.87 -24.28
N ASN A 292 -12.20 -10.75 -25.03
CA ASN A 292 -13.59 -11.10 -24.78
C ASN A 292 -13.71 -12.05 -23.59
N GLU A 293 -12.80 -13.03 -23.48
CA GLU A 293 -12.72 -13.93 -22.33
C GLU A 293 -12.42 -13.14 -21.04
N LEU A 294 -11.49 -12.19 -21.10
CA LEU A 294 -11.20 -11.31 -19.96
C LEU A 294 -12.42 -10.47 -19.57
N ARG A 295 -13.10 -9.83 -20.53
CA ARG A 295 -14.33 -9.06 -20.24
C ARG A 295 -15.40 -9.93 -19.60
N LYS A 296 -15.63 -11.13 -20.14
CA LYS A 296 -16.59 -12.09 -19.59
C LYS A 296 -16.24 -12.45 -18.14
N TRP A 297 -14.98 -12.78 -17.86
CA TRP A 297 -14.52 -13.10 -16.50
C TRP A 297 -14.70 -11.92 -15.54
N LEU A 298 -14.41 -10.69 -15.99
CA LEU A 298 -14.62 -9.48 -15.19
C LEU A 298 -16.10 -9.22 -14.90
N ASP A 299 -16.98 -9.47 -15.88
CA ASP A 299 -18.42 -9.33 -15.73
C ASP A 299 -19.01 -10.38 -14.79
N GLU A 300 -18.56 -11.63 -14.89
CA GLU A 300 -18.90 -12.71 -13.94
C GLU A 300 -18.45 -12.35 -12.52
N LYS A 301 -17.20 -11.89 -12.37
CA LYS A 301 -16.69 -11.43 -11.07
C LYS A 301 -17.51 -10.29 -10.47
N ALA A 302 -17.94 -9.33 -11.28
CA ALA A 302 -18.84 -8.28 -10.84
C ALA A 302 -20.26 -8.79 -10.56
N GLY A 303 -20.69 -9.92 -11.12
CA GLY A 303 -21.93 -10.58 -10.71
C GLY A 303 -21.83 -11.16 -9.30
N ASP A 304 -20.71 -11.81 -9.01
CA ASP A 304 -20.52 -12.63 -7.81
C ASP A 304 -20.03 -11.85 -6.59
N GLU A 305 -19.17 -10.83 -6.78
CA GLU A 305 -18.50 -10.11 -5.70
C GLU A 305 -18.85 -8.63 -5.68
N LEU A 306 -19.34 -8.15 -4.54
CA LEU A 306 -19.70 -6.74 -4.35
C LEU A 306 -18.51 -5.78 -4.58
N ARG A 307 -17.29 -6.19 -4.19
CA ARG A 307 -16.05 -5.43 -4.50
C ARG A 307 -15.88 -5.22 -6.01
N TRP A 308 -16.11 -6.26 -6.82
CA TRP A 308 -15.99 -6.16 -8.27
C TRP A 308 -17.15 -5.37 -8.89
N LYS A 309 -18.35 -5.37 -8.29
CA LYS A 309 -19.42 -4.42 -8.65
C LYS A 309 -18.94 -2.98 -8.52
N VAL A 310 -18.29 -2.64 -7.40
CA VAL A 310 -17.74 -1.31 -7.14
C VAL A 310 -16.62 -0.97 -8.13
N ILE A 311 -15.65 -1.88 -8.34
CA ILE A 311 -14.56 -1.68 -9.31
C ILE A 311 -15.12 -1.39 -10.70
N LYS A 312 -16.10 -2.19 -11.15
CA LYS A 312 -16.77 -2.01 -12.44
C LYS A 312 -17.46 -0.66 -12.53
N PHE A 313 -18.24 -0.29 -11.52
CA PHE A 313 -18.92 1.01 -11.49
C PHE A 313 -17.95 2.19 -11.57
N ARG A 314 -16.79 2.09 -10.92
CA ARG A 314 -15.81 3.18 -10.83
C ARG A 314 -14.91 3.31 -12.06
N PHE A 315 -14.43 2.20 -12.61
CA PHE A 315 -13.28 2.22 -13.54
C PHE A 315 -13.55 1.60 -14.90
N PHE A 316 -14.68 0.92 -15.10
CA PHE A 316 -14.99 0.37 -16.42
C PHE A 316 -15.52 1.49 -17.31
N PRO A 317 -15.29 1.39 -18.64
CA PRO A 317 -15.89 2.33 -19.56
C PRO A 317 -17.41 2.30 -19.37
N LYS A 318 -18.00 3.47 -19.11
CA LYS A 318 -19.44 3.62 -19.23
C LYS A 318 -19.76 3.30 -20.68
N ASN A 319 -20.65 2.35 -20.92
CA ASN A 319 -21.20 2.19 -22.26
C ASN A 319 -21.87 3.53 -22.59
N GLU A 320 -21.17 4.40 -23.30
CA GLU A 320 -21.83 5.45 -24.05
C GLU A 320 -22.86 4.73 -24.90
N THR A 321 -24.12 5.00 -24.58
CA THR A 321 -25.26 4.68 -25.42
C THR A 321 -24.81 4.83 -26.88
N ARG A 322 -24.75 3.71 -27.60
CA ARG A 322 -24.97 3.71 -29.04
C ARG A 322 -26.40 4.21 -29.23
N SER A 323 -26.60 5.53 -29.13
CA SER A 323 -27.73 6.20 -29.73
C SER A 323 -27.55 6.04 -31.21
N VAL A 324 -28.37 5.15 -31.76
CA VAL A 324 -28.73 5.09 -33.16
C VAL A 324 -28.86 6.51 -33.72
N SER A 325 -28.14 6.79 -34.79
CA SER A 325 -28.55 7.72 -35.83
C SER A 325 -28.30 7.05 -37.15
#